data_AF-X0XPR3-F1
#
_entry.id   AF-X0XPR3-F1
#
_cell.length_a   1.000
_cell.length_b   1.000
_cell.length_c   1.000
_cell.angle_alpha   90.00
_cell.angle_beta   90.00
_cell.angle_gamma   90.00
#
_symmetry.space_group_name_H-M   'P 1'
#
loop_
_entity.id
_entity.type
_entity.pdbx_description
1 polymer ?
#
loop_
_entity_poly.entity_id
_entity_poly.type
_entity_poly.pdbx_seq_one_letter_code
_entity_poly.pdbx_strand_id
1 'polypeptide(L)'
;MYLVVIGVLALILAFSGPPFRWVMEPGWVVAAVAGAAVLPAGVAALVCARALRLLDRSPADPSIGQYWFGRGMTIVQAVLGLLHGGLLCTTNWLRLCKQTPLVGDWLVMPSFLASVPFLISVLLVWIATYPADRAIREIALETYLFRGRPVRPVWPLPRYLMFNLRHQVLFILVPMLLI
;
A
#
# COMPACT_ATOMS: atom_id res chain seq x y z
N MET A 1 -6.50 -4.78 0.97
CA MET A 1 -5.45 -3.98 1.66
C MET A 1 -5.42 -4.31 3.15
N TYR A 2 -6.54 -4.26 3.89
CA TYR A 2 -6.60 -4.61 5.32
C TYR A 2 -5.86 -5.90 5.71
N LEU A 3 -6.12 -7.01 5.02
CA LEU A 3 -5.46 -8.30 5.30
C LEU A 3 -3.93 -8.22 5.14
N VAL A 4 -3.44 -7.49 4.14
CA VAL A 4 -2.00 -7.31 3.91
C VAL A 4 -1.40 -6.45 5.02
N VAL A 5 -2.07 -5.37 5.40
CA VAL A 5 -1.63 -4.48 6.51
C VAL A 5 -1.55 -5.26 7.81
N ILE A 6 -2.62 -5.97 8.18
CA ILE A 6 -2.65 -6.81 9.40
C ILE A 6 -1.54 -7.87 9.34
N GLY A 7 -1.40 -8.57 8.22
CA GLY A 7 -0.40 -9.62 8.05
C GLY A 7 1.03 -9.10 8.22
N VAL A 8 1.39 -8.00 7.56
CA VAL A 8 2.73 -7.41 7.66
C VAL A 8 3.01 -6.89 9.07
N LEU A 9 2.06 -6.18 9.69
CA LEU A 9 2.23 -5.69 11.06
C LEU A 9 2.34 -6.84 12.06
N ALA A 10 1.55 -7.91 11.91
CA ALA A 10 1.64 -9.10 12.74
C ALA A 10 3.02 -9.76 12.61
N LEU A 11 3.59 -9.84 11.39
CA LEU A 11 4.95 -10.36 11.20
C LEU A 11 6.01 -9.52 11.92
N ILE A 12 5.90 -8.19 11.85
CA ILE A 12 6.83 -7.27 12.55
C ILE A 12 6.79 -7.47 14.06
N LEU A 13 5.60 -7.67 14.63
CA LEU A 13 5.42 -7.86 16.07
C LEU A 13 5.79 -9.27 16.53
N ALA A 14 5.54 -10.29 15.70
CA ALA A 14 5.79 -11.69 16.06
C ALA A 14 7.27 -12.08 16.02
N PHE A 15 8.05 -11.50 15.09
CA PHE A 15 9.43 -11.93 14.86
C PHE A 15 10.45 -10.92 15.40
N SER A 16 11.41 -11.43 16.18
CA SER A 16 12.56 -10.64 16.66
C SER A 16 13.70 -10.53 15.64
N GLY A 17 13.67 -11.38 14.60
CA GLY A 17 14.60 -11.45 13.47
C GLY A 17 14.09 -12.47 12.42
N PRO A 18 14.76 -12.58 11.26
CA PRO A 18 14.25 -13.38 10.16
C PRO A 18 14.33 -14.90 10.45
N PRO A 19 13.27 -15.68 10.16
CA PRO A 19 13.31 -17.13 10.20
C PRO A 19 14.29 -17.72 9.18
N PHE A 20 14.43 -17.08 8.01
CA PHE A 20 15.34 -17.52 6.96
C PHE A 20 16.44 -16.48 6.75
N ARG A 21 17.72 -16.87 6.85
CA ARG A 21 18.86 -15.94 6.78
C ARG A 21 19.48 -15.91 5.39
N TRP A 22 18.69 -15.62 4.37
CA TRP A 22 19.15 -15.66 2.98
C TRP A 22 19.98 -14.42 2.61
N VAL A 23 19.55 -13.23 3.06
CA VAL A 23 20.22 -11.97 2.75
C VAL A 23 20.58 -11.25 4.04
N MET A 24 21.88 -11.26 4.37
CA MET A 24 22.40 -10.75 5.64
C MET A 24 23.30 -9.53 5.47
N GLU A 25 23.88 -9.35 4.28
CA GLU A 25 24.78 -8.25 3.97
C GLU A 25 24.00 -6.92 3.91
N PRO A 26 24.41 -5.87 4.66
CA PRO A 26 23.62 -4.64 4.80
C PRO A 26 23.26 -3.96 3.48
N GLY A 27 24.18 -3.94 2.51
CA GLY A 27 23.94 -3.32 1.19
C GLY A 27 22.79 -3.99 0.44
N TRP A 28 22.77 -5.32 0.40
CA TRP A 28 21.69 -6.09 -0.22
C TRP A 28 20.37 -5.99 0.54
N VAL A 29 20.42 -5.90 1.87
CA VAL A 29 19.20 -5.67 2.68
C VAL A 29 18.59 -4.31 2.33
N VAL A 30 19.38 -3.24 2.29
CA VAL A 30 18.88 -1.89 1.93
C VAL A 30 18.35 -1.86 0.50
N ALA A 31 19.02 -2.52 -0.46
CA ALA A 31 18.52 -2.64 -1.82
C ALA A 31 17.18 -3.40 -1.89
N ALA A 32 17.04 -4.50 -1.13
CA ALA A 32 15.79 -5.25 -1.03
C ALA A 32 14.66 -4.42 -0.40
N VAL A 33 14.96 -3.63 0.64
CA VAL A 33 13.99 -2.71 1.27
C VAL A 33 13.53 -1.65 0.29
N ALA A 34 14.45 -1.02 -0.44
CA ALA A 34 14.14 0.00 -1.44
C ALA A 34 13.31 -0.58 -2.59
N GLY A 35 13.69 -1.75 -3.10
CA GLY A 35 12.94 -2.48 -4.12
C GLY A 35 11.53 -2.83 -3.64
N ALA A 36 11.42 -3.40 -2.44
CA ALA A 36 10.13 -3.73 -1.84
C ALA A 36 9.25 -2.48 -1.69
N ALA A 37 9.81 -1.33 -1.31
CA ALA A 37 9.05 -0.09 -1.14
C ALA A 37 8.49 0.44 -2.47
N VAL A 38 9.27 0.40 -3.56
CA VAL A 38 8.92 1.05 -4.83
C VAL A 38 8.18 0.13 -5.80
N LEU A 39 8.53 -1.17 -5.87
CA LEU A 39 7.98 -2.09 -6.86
C LEU A 39 6.44 -2.21 -6.83
N PRO A 40 5.76 -2.30 -5.67
CA PRO A 40 4.29 -2.33 -5.61
C PRO A 40 3.65 -1.12 -6.26
N ALA A 41 4.24 0.07 -6.09
CA ALA A 41 3.74 1.30 -6.70
C ALA A 41 3.94 1.30 -8.22
N GLY A 42 5.05 0.73 -8.71
CA GLY A 42 5.25 0.51 -10.15
C GLY A 42 4.19 -0.42 -10.76
N VAL A 43 3.89 -1.54 -10.11
CA VAL A 43 2.81 -2.44 -10.53
C VAL A 43 1.45 -1.72 -10.49
N ALA A 44 1.20 -0.94 -9.44
CA ALA A 44 -0.02 -0.16 -9.30
C ALA A 44 -0.18 0.91 -10.40
N ALA A 45 0.92 1.57 -10.80
CA ALA A 45 0.92 2.53 -11.90
C ALA A 45 0.60 1.85 -13.24
N LEU A 46 1.13 0.64 -13.49
CA LEU A 46 0.80 -0.14 -14.69
C LEU A 46 -0.68 -0.55 -14.72
N VAL A 47 -1.21 -1.00 -13.59
CA VAL A 47 -2.63 -1.33 -13.42
C VAL A 47 -3.50 -0.10 -13.66
N CYS A 48 -3.14 1.03 -13.08
CA CYS A 48 -3.82 2.32 -13.25
C CYS A 48 -3.82 2.76 -14.72
N ALA A 49 -2.66 2.76 -15.38
CA ALA A 49 -2.53 3.11 -16.78
C ALA A 49 -3.36 2.20 -17.70
N ARG A 50 -3.40 0.89 -17.41
CA ARG A 50 -4.25 -0.06 -18.15
C ARG A 50 -5.73 0.23 -17.93
N ALA A 51 -6.15 0.49 -16.69
CA ALA A 51 -7.55 0.79 -16.37
C ALA A 51 -8.02 2.07 -17.08
N LEU A 52 -7.23 3.14 -17.02
CA LEU A 52 -7.52 4.40 -17.72
C LEU A 52 -7.65 4.19 -19.24
N ARG A 53 -6.69 3.48 -19.86
CA ARG A 53 -6.79 3.16 -21.30
C ARG A 53 -8.04 2.36 -21.67
N LEU A 54 -8.51 1.49 -20.77
CA LEU A 54 -9.74 0.72 -21.00
C LEU A 54 -11.00 1.60 -20.86
N LEU A 55 -11.01 2.51 -19.89
CA LEU A 55 -12.08 3.50 -19.74
C LEU A 55 -12.16 4.42 -20.97
N ASP A 56 -11.02 4.90 -21.47
CA ASP A 56 -10.97 5.77 -22.67
C ASP A 56 -11.39 5.04 -23.95
N ARG A 57 -11.04 3.75 -24.08
CA ARG A 57 -11.39 2.95 -25.27
C ARG A 57 -12.84 2.51 -25.29
N SER A 58 -13.46 2.33 -24.13
CA SER A 58 -14.83 1.82 -23.98
C SER A 58 -15.69 2.74 -23.13
N PRO A 59 -15.91 4.01 -23.55
CA PRO A 59 -16.65 4.98 -22.75
C PRO A 59 -18.13 4.58 -22.54
N ALA A 60 -18.69 3.80 -23.47
CA ALA A 60 -20.05 3.26 -23.34
C ALA A 60 -20.18 2.14 -22.30
N ASP A 61 -19.07 1.51 -21.89
CA ASP A 61 -19.05 0.44 -20.91
C ASP A 61 -17.90 0.59 -19.89
N PRO A 62 -18.04 1.51 -18.93
CA PRO A 62 -17.02 1.76 -17.91
C PRO A 62 -16.85 0.58 -16.94
N SER A 63 -17.78 -0.39 -16.93
CA SER A 63 -17.72 -1.56 -16.05
C SER A 63 -16.50 -2.43 -16.35
N ILE A 64 -16.07 -2.48 -17.61
CA ILE A 64 -14.86 -3.20 -18.04
C ILE A 64 -13.63 -2.60 -17.36
N GLY A 65 -13.45 -1.28 -17.44
CA GLY A 65 -12.31 -0.60 -16.82
C GLY A 65 -12.29 -0.79 -15.30
N GLN A 66 -13.46 -0.69 -14.65
CA GLN A 66 -13.61 -0.93 -13.20
C GLN A 66 -13.28 -2.36 -12.80
N TYR A 67 -13.75 -3.36 -13.56
CA TYR A 67 -13.47 -4.77 -13.32
C TYR A 67 -11.97 -5.07 -13.38
N TRP A 68 -11.30 -4.61 -14.44
CA TRP A 68 -9.86 -4.83 -14.61
C TRP A 68 -9.03 -4.08 -13.58
N PHE A 69 -9.46 -2.87 -13.18
CA PHE A 69 -8.84 -2.15 -12.08
C PHE A 69 -8.95 -2.94 -10.76
N GLY A 70 -10.14 -3.43 -10.42
CA GLY A 70 -10.36 -4.25 -9.23
C GLY A 70 -9.51 -5.52 -9.20
N ARG A 71 -9.45 -6.24 -10.33
CA ARG A 71 -8.60 -7.43 -10.49
C ARG A 71 -7.11 -7.11 -10.38
N GLY A 72 -6.68 -6.02 -11.01
CA GLY A 72 -5.31 -5.53 -10.92
C GLY A 72 -4.91 -5.15 -9.49
N MET A 73 -5.84 -4.59 -8.71
CA MET A 73 -5.60 -4.28 -7.30
C MET A 73 -5.39 -5.53 -6.43
N THR A 74 -5.95 -6.69 -6.80
CA THR A 74 -5.61 -7.97 -6.16
C THR A 74 -4.14 -8.32 -6.39
N ILE A 75 -3.63 -8.11 -7.61
CA ILE A 75 -2.22 -8.36 -7.95
C ILE A 75 -1.31 -7.41 -7.17
N VAL A 76 -1.64 -6.11 -7.13
CA VAL A 76 -0.90 -5.11 -6.33
C VAL A 76 -0.82 -5.52 -4.86
N GLN A 77 -1.93 -5.99 -4.28
CA GLN A 77 -1.96 -6.47 -2.89
C GLN A 77 -1.10 -7.71 -2.68
N ALA A 78 -1.13 -8.67 -3.61
CA ALA A 78 -0.29 -9.86 -3.55
C ALA A 78 1.20 -9.49 -3.62
N VAL A 79 1.59 -8.60 -4.55
CA VAL A 79 2.97 -8.12 -4.69
C VAL A 79 3.43 -7.39 -3.42
N LEU A 80 2.60 -6.50 -2.88
CA LEU A 80 2.89 -5.78 -1.64
C LEU A 80 3.11 -6.75 -0.47
N GLY A 81 2.19 -7.70 -0.26
CA GLY A 81 2.28 -8.69 0.81
C GLY A 81 3.47 -9.63 0.65
N LEU A 82 3.73 -10.13 -0.56
CA LEU A 82 4.85 -11.04 -0.83
C LEU A 82 6.21 -10.37 -0.69
N LEU A 83 6.38 -9.16 -1.20
CA LEU A 83 7.65 -8.46 -1.10
C LEU A 83 7.98 -8.10 0.36
N HIS A 84 6.99 -7.67 1.14
CA HIS A 84 7.23 -7.27 2.52
C HIS A 84 7.25 -8.43 3.50
N GLY A 85 6.38 -9.42 3.32
CA GLY A 85 6.46 -10.69 4.04
C GLY A 85 7.79 -11.38 3.76
N GLY A 86 8.20 -11.45 2.49
CA GLY A 86 9.51 -11.95 2.08
C GLY A 86 10.64 -11.18 2.74
N LEU A 87 10.64 -9.85 2.65
CA LEU A 87 11.66 -8.99 3.27
C LEU A 87 11.83 -9.28 4.77
N LEU A 88 10.73 -9.34 5.52
CA LEU A 88 10.76 -9.62 6.97
C LEU A 88 11.18 -11.06 7.27
N CYS A 89 10.81 -12.01 6.41
CA CYS A 89 11.11 -13.42 6.61
C CYS A 89 12.54 -13.81 6.20
N THR A 90 13.15 -13.10 5.24
CA THR A 90 14.40 -13.51 4.60
C THR A 90 15.59 -12.57 4.84
N THR A 91 15.36 -11.38 5.42
CA THR A 91 16.39 -10.35 5.57
C THR A 91 16.57 -9.87 7.02
N ASN A 92 17.77 -9.35 7.32
CA ASN A 92 18.12 -8.83 8.63
C ASN A 92 17.58 -7.41 8.93
N TRP A 93 16.57 -6.94 8.19
CA TRP A 93 16.06 -5.57 8.29
C TRP A 93 15.69 -5.17 9.73
N LEU A 94 14.96 -6.02 10.46
CA LEU A 94 14.59 -5.78 11.86
C LEU A 94 15.80 -5.55 12.77
N ARG A 95 16.90 -6.28 12.52
CA ARG A 95 18.14 -6.14 13.29
C ARG A 95 18.84 -4.83 12.97
N LEU A 96 18.87 -4.42 11.70
CA LEU A 96 19.43 -3.13 11.29
C LEU A 96 18.67 -1.97 11.94
N CYS A 97 17.33 -2.02 11.95
CA CYS A 97 16.51 -1.02 12.63
C CYS A 97 16.82 -0.92 14.13
N LYS A 98 17.01 -2.06 14.82
CA LYS A 98 17.37 -2.09 16.25
C LYS A 98 18.77 -1.52 16.53
N GLN A 99 19.70 -1.66 15.59
CA GLN A 99 21.07 -1.17 15.73
C GLN A 99 21.23 0.30 15.33
N THR A 100 20.16 0.96 14.89
CA THR A 100 20.23 2.33 14.42
C THR A 100 20.32 3.29 15.62
N PRO A 101 21.35 4.15 15.71
CA PRO A 101 21.61 4.97 16.90
C PRO A 101 20.50 5.99 17.22
N LEU A 102 19.66 6.33 16.24
CA LEU A 102 18.51 7.24 16.38
C LEU A 102 17.40 6.71 17.31
N VAL A 103 17.39 5.41 17.59
CA VAL A 103 16.23 4.72 18.19
C VAL A 103 16.32 4.66 19.72
N GLY A 104 17.52 4.84 20.31
CA GLY A 104 17.75 4.73 21.75
C GLY A 104 17.27 3.39 22.34
N ASP A 105 17.07 3.34 23.66
CA ASP A 105 16.54 2.16 24.37
C ASP A 105 15.00 2.05 24.35
N TRP A 106 14.34 2.75 23.43
CA TRP A 106 12.89 2.82 23.37
C TRP A 106 12.34 1.53 22.74
N LEU A 107 11.62 0.72 23.52
CA LEU A 107 11.15 -0.61 23.10
C LEU A 107 10.29 -0.60 21.81
N VAL A 108 9.50 0.46 21.60
CA VAL A 108 8.52 0.55 20.50
C VAL A 108 9.13 1.10 19.20
N MET A 109 10.17 1.92 19.32
CA MET A 109 10.73 2.67 18.20
C MET A 109 11.35 1.78 17.08
N PRO A 110 12.05 0.67 17.37
CA PRO A 110 12.58 -0.21 16.32
C PRO A 110 11.48 -0.87 15.47
N SER A 111 10.37 -1.27 16.09
CA SER A 111 9.24 -1.90 15.39
C SER A 111 8.52 -0.91 14.49
N PHE A 112 8.36 0.34 14.96
CA PHE A 112 7.81 1.40 14.15
C PHE A 112 8.72 1.71 12.95
N LEU A 113 10.04 1.86 13.18
CA LEU A 113 11.01 2.08 12.11
C LEU A 113 11.00 0.96 11.06
N ALA A 114 10.88 -0.30 11.51
CA ALA A 114 10.80 -1.45 10.62
C ALA A 114 9.55 -1.44 9.72
N SER A 115 8.45 -0.79 10.16
CA SER A 115 7.22 -0.64 9.39
C SER A 115 7.26 0.51 8.37
N VAL A 116 8.22 1.42 8.46
CA VAL A 116 8.28 2.62 7.59
C VAL A 116 8.31 2.27 6.10
N PRO A 117 9.14 1.32 5.61
CA PRO A 117 9.15 0.97 4.19
C PRO A 117 7.78 0.48 3.69
N PHE A 118 7.04 -0.22 4.55
CA PHE A 118 5.67 -0.65 4.26
C PHE A 118 4.70 0.49 4.12
N LEU A 119 4.71 1.41 5.07
CA LEU A 119 3.84 2.59 5.04
C LEU A 119 4.14 3.46 3.81
N ILE A 120 5.41 3.61 3.46
CA ILE A 120 5.84 4.30 2.22
C ILE A 120 5.27 3.57 1.00
N SER A 121 5.41 2.25 0.92
CA SER A 121 4.91 1.48 -0.22
C SER A 121 3.39 1.60 -0.38
N VAL A 122 2.64 1.50 0.71
CA VAL A 122 1.18 1.70 0.72
C VAL A 122 0.81 3.11 0.23
N LEU A 123 1.51 4.13 0.71
CA LEU A 123 1.29 5.51 0.29
C LEU A 123 1.56 5.70 -1.20
N LEU A 124 2.68 5.17 -1.70
CA LEU A 124 3.04 5.24 -3.12
C LEU A 124 2.04 4.49 -4.01
N VAL A 125 1.55 3.33 -3.56
CA VAL A 125 0.47 2.60 -4.25
C VAL A 125 -0.78 3.48 -4.35
N TRP A 126 -1.22 4.12 -3.26
CA TRP A 126 -2.39 5.01 -3.28
C TRP A 126 -2.20 6.20 -4.23
N ILE A 127 -1.02 6.80 -4.24
CA ILE A 127 -0.70 7.90 -5.18
C ILE A 127 -0.78 7.40 -6.62
N ALA A 128 -0.20 6.23 -6.91
CA ALA A 128 -0.20 5.64 -8.24
C ALA A 128 -1.59 5.26 -8.75
N THR A 129 -2.49 4.81 -7.86
CA THR A 129 -3.86 4.38 -8.21
C THR A 129 -4.87 5.51 -8.22
N TYR A 130 -4.56 6.66 -7.61
CA TYR A 130 -5.47 7.79 -7.47
C TYR A 130 -6.09 8.26 -8.81
N PRO A 131 -5.37 8.36 -9.94
CA PRO A 131 -5.97 8.78 -11.21
C PRO A 131 -7.11 7.87 -11.68
N ALA A 132 -6.94 6.54 -11.57
CA ALA A 132 -8.00 5.59 -11.93
C ALA A 132 -9.19 5.67 -10.97
N ASP A 133 -8.93 5.75 -9.65
CA ASP A 133 -9.99 5.95 -8.65
C ASP A 133 -10.79 7.24 -8.90
N ARG A 134 -10.10 8.32 -9.29
CA ARG A 134 -10.71 9.59 -9.64
C ARG A 134 -11.60 9.45 -10.87
N ALA A 135 -11.10 8.88 -11.96
CA ALA A 135 -11.86 8.68 -13.20
C ALA A 135 -13.11 7.82 -12.97
N ILE A 136 -12.99 6.73 -12.21
CA ILE A 136 -14.13 5.86 -11.86
C ILE A 136 -15.20 6.63 -11.09
N ARG A 137 -14.80 7.51 -10.16
CA ARG A 137 -15.73 8.36 -9.39
C ARG A 137 -16.38 9.43 -10.24
N GLU A 138 -15.67 10.03 -11.19
CA GLU A 138 -16.21 11.01 -12.13
C GLU A 138 -17.29 10.38 -13.01
N ILE A 139 -17.04 9.18 -13.57
CA ILE A 139 -18.04 8.44 -14.36
C ILE A 139 -19.29 8.07 -13.51
N ALA A 140 -19.08 7.63 -12.28
CA ALA A 140 -20.19 7.36 -11.37
C ALA A 140 -21.01 8.63 -11.08
N LEU A 141 -20.34 9.77 -10.94
CA LEU A 141 -20.97 11.07 -10.70
C LEU A 141 -21.84 11.51 -11.89
N GLU A 142 -21.37 11.35 -13.12
CA GLU A 142 -22.17 11.62 -14.32
C GLU A 142 -23.43 10.75 -14.34
N THR A 143 -23.31 9.47 -13.99
CA THR A 143 -24.45 8.56 -13.89
C THR A 143 -25.48 9.04 -12.84
N TYR A 144 -25.02 9.59 -11.72
CA TYR A 144 -25.90 10.16 -10.69
C TYR A 144 -26.59 11.46 -11.14
N LEU A 145 -25.87 12.32 -11.87
CA LEU A 145 -26.42 13.53 -12.46
C LEU A 145 -27.53 13.23 -13.45
N PHE A 146 -27.32 12.25 -14.35
CA PHE A 146 -28.38 11.81 -15.28
C PHE A 146 -29.63 11.29 -14.57
N ARG A 147 -29.48 10.78 -13.34
CA ARG A 147 -30.59 10.31 -12.50
C ARG A 147 -31.19 11.41 -11.60
N GLY A 148 -30.78 12.67 -11.78
CA GLY A 148 -31.26 13.80 -10.99
C GLY A 148 -30.89 13.74 -9.50
N ARG A 149 -29.87 12.97 -9.12
CA ARG A 149 -29.45 12.84 -7.72
C ARG A 149 -28.42 13.91 -7.36
N PRO A 150 -28.41 14.39 -6.10
CA PRO A 150 -27.40 15.33 -5.64
C PRO A 150 -26.02 14.68 -5.70
N VAL A 151 -25.05 15.39 -6.28
CA VAL A 151 -23.67 14.91 -6.45
C VAL A 151 -22.71 15.74 -5.61
N ARG A 152 -21.66 15.08 -5.13
CA ARG A 152 -20.56 15.70 -4.37
C ARG A 152 -19.31 15.72 -5.23
N PRO A 153 -18.47 16.77 -5.15
CA PRO A 153 -17.25 16.85 -5.95
C PRO A 153 -16.29 15.71 -5.62
N VAL A 154 -15.56 15.26 -6.65
CA VAL A 154 -14.53 14.23 -6.49
C VAL A 154 -13.38 14.78 -5.64
N TRP A 155 -12.86 13.94 -4.75
CA TRP A 155 -11.88 14.37 -3.77
C TRP A 155 -10.53 14.69 -4.41
N PRO A 156 -9.83 15.75 -3.98
CA PRO A 156 -8.44 15.97 -4.36
C PRO A 156 -7.53 14.93 -3.66
N LEU A 157 -6.33 14.73 -4.22
CA LEU A 157 -5.37 13.73 -3.74
C LEU A 157 -5.11 13.79 -2.22
N PRO A 158 -4.87 14.96 -1.58
CA PRO A 158 -4.62 14.99 -0.14
C PRO A 158 -5.79 14.48 0.70
N ARG A 159 -7.02 14.77 0.28
CA ARG A 159 -8.23 14.30 0.97
C ARG A 159 -8.43 12.81 0.76
N TYR A 160 -8.12 12.30 -0.43
CA TYR A 160 -8.11 10.85 -0.71
C TYR A 160 -7.08 10.11 0.13
N LEU A 161 -5.84 10.63 0.24
CA LEU A 161 -4.79 10.04 1.06
C LEU A 161 -5.16 10.06 2.54
N MET A 162 -5.65 11.19 3.05
CA MET A 162 -6.10 11.30 4.44
C MET A 162 -7.25 10.34 4.76
N PHE A 163 -8.19 10.20 3.83
CA PHE A 163 -9.28 9.23 3.95
C PHE A 163 -8.75 7.80 4.05
N ASN A 164 -7.85 7.38 3.15
CA ASN A 164 -7.29 6.03 3.16
C ASN A 164 -6.40 5.78 4.38
N LEU A 165 -5.58 6.74 4.77
CA LEU A 165 -4.75 6.65 5.98
C LEU A 165 -5.61 6.41 7.22
N ARG A 166 -6.70 7.19 7.38
CA ARG A 166 -7.63 7.02 8.50
C ARG A 166 -8.31 5.66 8.50
N HIS A 167 -8.81 5.21 7.36
CA HIS A 167 -9.62 3.99 7.30
C HIS A 167 -8.78 2.72 7.28
N GLN A 168 -7.64 2.71 6.59
CA GLN A 168 -6.87 1.48 6.36
C GLN A 168 -5.68 1.33 7.30
N VAL A 169 -5.08 2.43 7.77
CA VAL A 169 -3.90 2.38 8.64
C VAL A 169 -4.29 2.66 10.07
N LEU A 170 -4.88 3.82 10.36
CA LEU A 170 -5.20 4.20 11.74
C LEU A 170 -6.22 3.26 12.38
N PHE A 171 -7.19 2.76 11.61
CA PHE A 171 -8.16 1.79 12.12
C PHE A 171 -7.53 0.49 12.61
N ILE A 172 -6.40 0.06 12.03
CA ILE A 172 -5.67 -1.15 12.45
C ILE A 172 -4.60 -0.80 13.49
N LEU A 173 -3.83 0.26 13.25
CA LEU A 173 -2.67 0.62 14.06
C LEU A 173 -3.09 1.06 15.47
N VAL A 174 -4.20 1.79 15.61
CA VAL A 174 -4.65 2.28 16.92
C VAL A 174 -4.97 1.12 17.88
N PRO A 175 -5.79 0.11 17.51
CA PRO A 175 -5.98 -1.07 18.35
C PRO A 175 -4.66 -1.80 18.68
N MET A 176 -3.76 -1.97 17.72
CA MET A 176 -2.50 -2.70 17.94
C MET A 176 -1.54 -1.97 18.88
N LEU A 177 -1.60 -0.64 18.98
CA LEU A 177 -0.77 0.15 19.90
C LEU A 177 -1.33 0.20 21.33
N LEU A 178 -2.60 -0.16 21.52
CA LEU A 178 -3.26 -0.16 22.84
C LEU A 178 -3.12 -1.51 23.57
N ILE A 179 -2.55 -2.53 22.92
CA ILE A 179 -2.31 -3.87 23.46
C ILE A 179 -0.83 -3.96 23.88
#